data_AF-A0A2T4JLY1-F1
#
_entry.id   AF-A0A2T4JLY1-F1
#
_cell.length_a   1.000
_cell.length_b   1.000
_cell.length_c   1.000
_cell.angle_alpha   90.00
_cell.angle_beta   90.00
_cell.angle_gamma   90.00
#
_symmetry.space_group_name_H-M   'P 1'
#
loop_
_entity.id
_entity.type
_entity.pdbx_description
1 polymer ?
#
loop_
_entity_poly.entity_id
_entity_poly.type
_entity_poly.pdbx_seq_one_letter_code
_entity_poly.pdbx_strand_id
1 'polypeptide(L)'
;MAALLLGLGGAELGARYVLGLGTPPLSVTHPTIEYMFAPNQDVQRFGNRQLYNEFGMRSVGMEEVFQPRRVLVLGDSVLNGGNQTDHADLATTLSTDDKIFFGNVSAGSWGPANMGAWIDRYGFLGADTLVVVLSSHDLRDIPTFAALDPLTHPTRMPVSALVEGVERYLPRYLPASLTATNSAPEKAPEPDATTASTSVQGEAEIRALIDRVGGGGSCACAWCSTRPVRSCRDLAAPQTRWPIT
;
A
#
# COMPACT_ATOMS: atom_id res chain seq x y z
N MET A 1 20.51 -1.57 38.67
CA MET A 1 20.35 -2.40 37.45
C MET A 1 18.92 -2.92 37.28
N ALA A 2 18.35 -3.64 38.26
CA ALA A 2 16.98 -4.19 38.16
C ALA A 2 15.88 -3.15 37.89
N ALA A 3 15.89 -2.00 38.60
CA ALA A 3 14.89 -0.95 38.40
C ALA A 3 14.93 -0.32 36.98
N LEU A 4 16.12 -0.18 36.40
CA LEU A 4 16.28 0.33 35.03
C LEU A 4 15.70 -0.65 34.01
N LEU A 5 15.99 -1.94 34.17
CA LEU A 5 15.46 -2.99 33.29
C LEU A 5 13.93 -3.08 33.39
N LEU A 6 13.37 -2.98 34.60
CA LEU A 6 11.93 -2.93 34.80
C LEU A 6 11.31 -1.68 34.15
N GLY A 7 11.97 -0.53 34.25
CA GLY A 7 11.53 0.70 33.59
C GLY A 7 11.52 0.58 32.06
N LEU A 8 12.59 0.08 31.46
CA LEU A 8 12.67 -0.14 30.01
C LEU A 8 11.66 -1.18 29.53
N GLY A 9 11.49 -2.27 30.27
CA GLY A 9 10.47 -3.28 29.97
C GLY A 9 9.06 -2.71 30.03
N GLY A 10 8.74 -1.95 31.07
CA GLY A 10 7.45 -1.26 31.20
C GLY A 10 7.20 -0.26 30.08
N ALA A 11 8.21 0.51 29.69
CA ALA A 11 8.12 1.48 28.60
C ALA A 11 7.92 0.79 27.23
N GLU A 12 8.58 -0.35 26.99
CA GLU A 12 8.38 -1.16 25.77
C GLU A 12 6.96 -1.72 25.70
N LEU A 13 6.44 -2.27 26.80
CA LEU A 13 5.06 -2.75 26.86
C LEU A 13 4.07 -1.60 26.64
N GLY A 14 4.33 -0.43 27.23
CA GLY A 14 3.52 0.77 26.98
C GLY A 14 3.54 1.19 25.51
N ALA A 15 4.72 1.25 24.90
CA ALA A 15 4.86 1.60 23.49
C ALA A 15 4.13 0.61 22.56
N ARG A 16 4.21 -0.70 22.85
CA ARG A 16 3.52 -1.73 22.04
C ARG A 16 2.01 -1.71 22.21
N TYR A 17 1.55 -1.79 23.45
CA TYR A 17 0.14 -2.12 23.73
C TYR A 17 -0.73 -0.91 24.02
N VAL A 18 -0.15 0.22 24.45
CA VAL A 18 -0.89 1.47 24.66
C VAL A 18 -0.78 2.38 23.43
N LEU A 19 0.43 2.54 22.88
CA LEU A 19 0.64 3.39 21.70
C LEU A 19 0.50 2.64 20.37
N GLY A 20 0.56 1.31 20.34
CA GLY A 20 0.45 0.55 19.08
C GLY A 20 1.67 0.70 18.16
N LEU A 21 2.87 0.81 18.75
CA LEU A 21 4.16 0.87 18.04
C LEU A 21 4.84 -0.50 17.95
N GLY A 22 5.85 -0.62 17.10
CA GLY A 22 6.71 -1.79 16.92
C GLY A 22 6.36 -2.65 15.71
N THR A 23 5.20 -2.42 15.08
CA THR A 23 4.69 -3.21 13.95
C THR A 23 4.10 -2.32 12.85
N PRO A 24 4.88 -1.40 12.26
CA PRO A 24 4.39 -0.62 11.13
C PRO A 24 4.12 -1.52 9.90
N PRO A 25 3.12 -1.21 9.06
CA PRO A 25 3.02 -1.79 7.73
C PRO A 25 4.29 -1.50 6.94
N LEU A 26 4.83 -2.53 6.32
CA LEU A 26 6.03 -2.45 5.50
C LEU A 26 5.67 -2.19 4.04
N SER A 27 6.53 -1.46 3.36
CA SER A 27 6.48 -1.17 1.93
C SER A 27 7.66 -1.83 1.21
N VAL A 28 7.44 -2.19 -0.04
CA VAL A 28 8.46 -2.71 -0.96
C VAL A 28 8.47 -1.90 -2.24
N THR A 29 9.66 -1.69 -2.81
CA THR A 29 9.79 -1.09 -4.14
C THR A 29 9.33 -2.08 -5.21
N HIS A 30 8.77 -1.56 -6.31
CA HIS A 30 8.34 -2.35 -7.44
C HIS A 30 8.80 -1.70 -8.75
N PRO A 31 9.44 -2.44 -9.68
CA PRO A 31 10.09 -1.86 -10.85
C PRO A 31 9.12 -1.20 -11.85
N THR A 32 7.82 -1.52 -11.79
CA THR A 32 6.79 -0.92 -12.66
C THR A 32 5.71 -0.17 -11.91
N ILE A 33 5.50 -0.44 -10.62
CA ILE A 33 4.42 0.16 -9.80
C ILE A 33 4.96 1.31 -8.95
N GLU A 34 6.29 1.51 -8.90
CA GLU A 34 7.03 2.33 -7.93
C GLU A 34 7.19 1.63 -6.60
N TYR A 35 6.10 1.44 -5.89
CA TYR A 35 6.08 0.77 -4.60
C TYR A 35 4.70 0.24 -4.26
N MET A 36 4.64 -0.71 -3.33
CA MET A 36 3.41 -1.25 -2.77
C MET A 36 3.63 -1.68 -1.32
N PHE A 37 2.56 -1.94 -0.57
CA PHE A 37 2.70 -2.63 0.71
C PHE A 37 3.26 -4.03 0.50
N ALA A 38 4.14 -4.46 1.40
CA ALA A 38 4.69 -5.80 1.38
C ALA A 38 3.54 -6.83 1.46
N PRO A 39 3.59 -7.93 0.70
CA PRO A 39 2.56 -8.96 0.76
C PRO A 39 2.49 -9.66 2.12
N ASN A 40 1.33 -10.24 2.44
CA ASN A 40 1.10 -11.14 3.58
C ASN A 40 1.44 -10.52 4.94
N GLN A 41 0.86 -9.35 5.24
CA GLN A 41 1.05 -8.65 6.49
C GLN A 41 -0.26 -8.64 7.29
N ASP A 42 -0.19 -8.98 8.58
CA ASP A 42 -1.25 -8.72 9.56
C ASP A 42 -0.59 -8.03 10.75
N VAL A 43 -0.68 -6.70 10.79
CA VAL A 43 0.05 -5.87 11.73
C VAL A 43 -0.89 -5.00 12.55
N GLN A 44 -0.42 -4.53 13.69
CA GLN A 44 -1.14 -3.62 14.55
C GLN A 44 -0.48 -2.24 14.53
N ARG A 45 -1.27 -1.19 14.34
CA ARG A 45 -0.73 0.16 14.26
C ARG A 45 -1.66 1.16 14.92
N PHE A 46 -1.18 1.81 15.99
CA PHE A 46 -1.98 2.77 16.76
C PHE A 46 -3.34 2.23 17.21
N GLY A 47 -3.38 0.94 17.57
CA GLY A 47 -4.62 0.25 17.96
C GLY A 47 -5.46 -0.26 16.80
N ASN A 48 -5.11 0.07 15.55
CA ASN A 48 -5.81 -0.38 14.34
C ASN A 48 -5.12 -1.58 13.72
N ARG A 49 -5.90 -2.65 13.45
CA ARG A 49 -5.44 -3.80 12.70
C ARG A 49 -5.26 -3.44 11.25
N GLN A 50 -4.19 -3.97 10.68
CA GLN A 50 -3.78 -3.72 9.33
C GLN A 50 -3.44 -5.01 8.59
N LEU A 51 -4.38 -5.47 7.76
CA LEU A 51 -4.22 -6.65 6.92
C LEU A 51 -3.88 -6.27 5.46
N TYR A 52 -2.84 -6.90 4.93
CA TYR A 52 -2.43 -6.86 3.53
C TYR A 52 -2.22 -8.27 2.99
N ASN A 53 -2.85 -8.60 1.87
CA ASN A 53 -2.85 -9.94 1.31
C ASN A 53 -1.61 -10.24 0.44
N GLU A 54 -1.62 -11.37 -0.27
CA GLU A 54 -0.54 -11.86 -1.13
C GLU A 54 -0.25 -10.94 -2.34
N PHE A 55 -1.17 -10.03 -2.67
CA PHE A 55 -1.04 -9.02 -3.72
C PHE A 55 -0.78 -7.61 -3.19
N GLY A 56 -0.51 -7.47 -1.89
CA GLY A 56 -0.36 -6.18 -1.21
C GLY A 56 -1.66 -5.37 -1.14
N MET A 57 -2.81 -6.01 -1.38
CA MET A 57 -4.12 -5.37 -1.27
C MET A 57 -4.50 -5.25 0.19
N ARG A 58 -5.21 -4.17 0.52
CA ARG A 58 -5.77 -3.90 1.84
C ARG A 58 -7.05 -4.71 2.09
N SER A 59 -6.95 -6.03 2.00
CA SER A 59 -8.05 -7.00 2.14
C SER A 59 -7.55 -8.34 2.68
N VAL A 60 -8.46 -9.29 2.88
CA VAL A 60 -8.13 -10.71 3.12
C VAL A 60 -7.44 -11.36 1.91
N GLY A 61 -6.85 -12.54 2.14
CA GLY A 61 -6.26 -13.40 1.10
C GLY A 61 -7.28 -13.81 0.04
N MET A 62 -6.86 -13.95 -1.23
CA MET A 62 -7.80 -14.35 -2.29
C MET A 62 -8.25 -15.81 -2.14
N GLU A 63 -7.53 -16.62 -1.36
CA GLU A 63 -7.94 -17.96 -0.93
C GLU A 63 -9.10 -17.95 0.08
N GLU A 64 -9.33 -16.83 0.77
CA GLU A 64 -10.44 -16.62 1.71
C GLU A 64 -11.68 -16.01 1.01
N VAL A 65 -11.57 -15.65 -0.27
CA VAL A 65 -12.64 -15.01 -1.05
C VAL A 65 -13.51 -16.07 -1.74
N PHE A 66 -14.65 -16.38 -1.14
CA PHE A 66 -15.64 -17.34 -1.65
C PHE A 66 -16.83 -16.68 -2.36
N GLN A 67 -16.91 -15.36 -2.32
CA GLN A 67 -18.01 -14.60 -2.91
C GLN A 67 -18.09 -14.83 -4.43
N PRO A 68 -19.29 -15.02 -4.98
CA PRO A 68 -19.48 -15.25 -6.41
C PRO A 68 -19.14 -14.03 -7.25
N ARG A 69 -19.21 -12.83 -6.68
CA ARG A 69 -18.86 -11.58 -7.36
C ARG A 69 -17.70 -10.88 -6.67
N ARG A 70 -16.87 -10.25 -7.49
CA ARG A 70 -15.66 -9.56 -7.03
C ARG A 70 -15.58 -8.19 -7.70
N VAL A 71 -15.36 -7.19 -6.88
CA VAL A 71 -15.12 -5.81 -7.27
C VAL A 71 -13.71 -5.45 -6.81
N LEU A 72 -12.87 -4.97 -7.73
CA LEU A 72 -11.61 -4.33 -7.34
C LEU A 72 -11.84 -2.83 -7.24
N VAL A 73 -11.45 -2.26 -6.10
CA VAL A 73 -11.49 -0.83 -5.84
C VAL A 73 -10.06 -0.33 -5.84
N LEU A 74 -9.71 0.55 -6.79
CA LEU A 74 -8.38 1.14 -6.91
C LEU A 74 -8.41 2.56 -6.39
N GLY A 75 -7.33 2.96 -5.72
CA GLY A 75 -7.25 4.29 -5.15
C GLY A 75 -5.92 4.55 -4.46
N ASP A 76 -5.91 5.64 -3.70
CA ASP A 76 -4.74 6.15 -3.01
C ASP A 76 -4.83 5.92 -1.48
N SER A 77 -4.16 6.78 -0.71
CA SER A 77 -4.27 6.86 0.74
C SER A 77 -5.71 6.94 1.28
N VAL A 78 -6.63 7.59 0.57
CA VAL A 78 -8.03 7.77 1.02
C VAL A 78 -8.74 6.42 1.05
N LEU A 79 -8.58 5.63 -0.01
CA LEU A 79 -9.13 4.28 -0.07
C LEU A 79 -8.43 3.35 0.92
N ASN A 80 -7.12 3.50 1.11
CA ASN A 80 -6.33 2.67 2.02
C ASN A 80 -6.72 2.88 3.49
N GLY A 81 -7.10 4.11 3.88
CA GLY A 81 -7.39 4.51 5.26
C GLY A 81 -6.14 4.75 6.13
N GLY A 82 -4.96 4.37 5.63
CA GLY A 82 -3.68 4.59 6.31
C GLY A 82 -3.64 4.01 7.72
N ASN A 83 -2.89 4.67 8.60
CA ASN A 83 -2.72 4.20 9.98
C ASN A 83 -3.89 4.53 10.93
N GLN A 84 -4.86 5.32 10.47
CA GLN A 84 -5.95 5.84 11.30
C GLN A 84 -7.20 4.97 11.28
N THR A 85 -7.33 4.08 10.29
CA THR A 85 -8.52 3.27 10.07
C THR A 85 -8.23 1.79 10.31
N ASP A 86 -9.01 1.16 11.18
CA ASP A 86 -8.98 -0.29 11.36
C ASP A 86 -9.42 -1.00 10.09
N HIS A 87 -8.87 -2.18 9.85
CA HIS A 87 -9.25 -3.01 8.71
C HIS A 87 -10.76 -3.30 8.64
N ALA A 88 -11.42 -3.48 9.80
CA ALA A 88 -12.86 -3.72 9.88
C ALA A 88 -13.70 -2.49 9.45
N ASP A 89 -13.15 -1.29 9.57
CA ASP A 89 -13.85 -0.03 9.34
C ASP A 89 -13.61 0.55 7.94
N LEU A 90 -12.84 -0.14 7.10
CA LEU A 90 -12.64 0.27 5.70
C LEU A 90 -13.94 0.17 4.92
N ALA A 91 -14.20 1.15 4.04
CA ALA A 91 -15.38 1.14 3.17
C ALA A 91 -15.50 -0.17 2.34
N THR A 92 -14.38 -0.71 1.87
CA THR A 92 -14.32 -1.99 1.14
C THR A 92 -14.66 -3.19 2.03
N THR A 93 -14.20 -3.19 3.29
CA THR A 93 -14.51 -4.25 4.25
C THR A 93 -15.99 -4.21 4.63
N LEU A 94 -16.50 -3.02 4.95
CA LEU A 94 -17.91 -2.80 5.30
C LEU A 94 -18.88 -3.09 4.15
N SER A 95 -18.42 -2.94 2.90
CA SER A 95 -19.23 -3.23 1.71
C SER A 95 -19.20 -4.71 1.31
N THR A 96 -18.24 -5.50 1.83
CA THR A 96 -18.13 -6.93 1.53
C THR A 96 -19.20 -7.72 2.28
N ASP A 97 -19.91 -8.59 1.55
CA ASP A 97 -20.98 -9.45 2.10
C ASP A 97 -20.85 -10.91 1.62
N ASP A 98 -21.93 -11.69 1.73
CA ASP A 98 -21.99 -13.10 1.30
C ASP A 98 -21.97 -13.26 -0.23
N LYS A 99 -22.20 -12.19 -0.99
CA LYS A 99 -22.37 -12.20 -2.45
C LYS A 99 -21.27 -11.46 -3.18
N ILE A 100 -20.77 -10.38 -2.61
CA ILE A 100 -19.84 -9.47 -3.27
C ILE A 100 -18.64 -9.23 -2.36
N PHE A 101 -17.46 -9.50 -2.88
CA PHE A 101 -16.19 -9.12 -2.29
C PHE A 101 -15.68 -7.81 -2.89
N PHE A 102 -15.26 -6.87 -2.04
CA PHE A 102 -14.60 -5.62 -2.45
C PHE A 102 -13.12 -5.66 -2.07
N GLY A 103 -12.26 -5.87 -3.05
CA GLY A 103 -10.81 -5.87 -2.90
C GLY A 103 -10.22 -4.48 -2.98
N ASN A 104 -9.48 -4.06 -1.95
CA ASN A 104 -8.91 -2.72 -1.84
C ASN A 104 -7.46 -2.69 -2.37
N VAL A 105 -7.29 -2.11 -3.55
CA VAL A 105 -6.01 -2.00 -4.25
C VAL A 105 -5.53 -0.55 -4.13
N SER A 106 -4.74 -0.26 -3.10
CA SER A 106 -4.33 1.12 -2.81
C SER A 106 -3.02 1.23 -2.05
N ALA A 107 -2.34 2.36 -2.24
CA ALA A 107 -1.30 2.85 -1.35
C ALA A 107 -1.24 4.40 -1.40
N GLY A 108 -0.48 5.01 -0.49
CA GLY A 108 -0.40 6.47 -0.43
C GLY A 108 0.21 7.11 -1.69
N SER A 109 -0.30 8.26 -2.12
CA SER A 109 0.21 8.95 -3.34
C SER A 109 0.16 8.11 -4.62
N TRP A 110 -0.61 7.01 -4.67
CA TRP A 110 -0.78 6.26 -5.90
C TRP A 110 -1.62 7.06 -6.90
N GLY A 111 -1.02 7.34 -8.06
CA GLY A 111 -1.73 7.90 -9.21
C GLY A 111 -2.24 6.82 -10.17
N PRO A 112 -2.93 7.23 -11.26
CA PRO A 112 -3.45 6.31 -12.28
C PRO A 112 -2.39 5.39 -12.90
N ALA A 113 -1.14 5.86 -13.03
CA ALA A 113 -0.03 5.06 -13.53
C ALA A 113 0.31 3.88 -12.59
N ASN A 114 0.36 4.10 -11.26
CA ASN A 114 0.60 3.03 -10.28
C ASN A 114 -0.53 1.99 -10.34
N MET A 115 -1.79 2.47 -10.40
CA MET A 115 -2.98 1.63 -10.50
C MET A 115 -2.97 0.77 -11.77
N GLY A 116 -2.67 1.38 -12.93
CA GLY A 116 -2.55 0.68 -14.20
C GLY A 116 -1.43 -0.35 -14.19
N ALA A 117 -0.26 0.00 -13.66
CA ALA A 117 0.87 -0.93 -13.53
C ALA A 117 0.56 -2.11 -12.60
N TRP A 118 -0.24 -1.90 -11.54
CA TRP A 118 -0.69 -2.99 -10.68
C TRP A 118 -1.62 -3.95 -11.44
N ILE A 119 -2.56 -3.42 -12.23
CA ILE A 119 -3.43 -4.24 -13.10
C ILE A 119 -2.60 -5.00 -14.14
N ASP A 120 -1.63 -4.36 -14.78
CA ASP A 120 -0.76 -5.00 -15.77
C ASP A 120 0.05 -6.16 -15.13
N ARG A 121 0.39 -6.03 -13.84
CA ARG A 121 1.14 -7.03 -13.09
C ARG A 121 0.30 -8.20 -12.60
N TYR A 122 -0.87 -7.94 -12.01
CA TYR A 122 -1.67 -8.94 -11.28
C TYR A 122 -3.00 -9.29 -11.97
N GLY A 123 -3.37 -8.56 -13.02
CA GLY A 123 -4.64 -8.69 -13.71
C GLY A 123 -5.83 -8.27 -12.83
N PHE A 124 -7.03 -8.70 -13.22
CA PHE A 124 -8.26 -8.35 -12.51
C PHE A 124 -8.65 -9.33 -11.41
N LEU A 125 -7.86 -10.39 -11.17
CA LEU A 125 -8.11 -11.41 -10.13
C LEU A 125 -9.54 -12.03 -10.15
N GLY A 126 -10.14 -12.09 -11.35
CA GLY A 126 -11.51 -12.57 -11.56
C GLY A 126 -12.60 -11.58 -11.16
N ALA A 127 -12.27 -10.30 -10.96
CA ALA A 127 -13.26 -9.25 -10.76
C ALA A 127 -14.03 -8.95 -12.05
N ASP A 128 -15.34 -8.73 -11.88
CA ASP A 128 -16.25 -8.35 -12.95
C ASP A 128 -16.47 -6.83 -13.03
N THR A 129 -16.06 -6.11 -11.99
CA THR A 129 -16.25 -4.67 -11.86
C THR A 129 -14.98 -4.03 -11.30
N LEU A 130 -14.62 -2.88 -11.88
CA LEU A 130 -13.58 -1.98 -11.39
C LEU A 130 -14.22 -0.71 -10.87
N VAL A 131 -13.86 -0.29 -9.67
CA VAL A 131 -14.17 1.04 -9.12
C VAL A 131 -12.86 1.77 -8.94
N VAL A 132 -12.72 2.96 -9.50
CA VAL A 132 -11.52 3.78 -9.36
C VAL A 132 -11.89 5.03 -8.57
N VAL A 133 -11.22 5.22 -7.44
CA VAL A 133 -11.35 6.41 -6.59
C VAL A 133 -10.15 7.30 -6.88
N LEU A 134 -10.41 8.47 -7.46
CA LEU A 134 -9.38 9.44 -7.81
C LEU A 134 -9.65 10.78 -7.13
N SER A 135 -8.57 11.39 -6.66
CA SER A 135 -8.50 12.78 -6.21
C SER A 135 -7.87 13.67 -7.28
N SER A 136 -8.00 14.99 -7.14
CA SER A 136 -7.30 15.94 -8.03
C SER A 136 -5.78 15.94 -7.83
N HIS A 137 -5.28 15.40 -6.73
CA HIS A 137 -3.84 15.25 -6.48
C HIS A 137 -3.26 14.12 -7.34
N ASP A 138 -4.00 13.02 -7.49
CA ASP A 138 -3.57 11.81 -8.20
C ASP A 138 -3.23 12.07 -9.68
N LEU A 139 -3.86 13.08 -10.30
CA LEU A 139 -3.54 13.53 -11.67
C LEU A 139 -2.11 14.04 -11.83
N ARG A 140 -1.46 14.40 -10.73
CA ARG A 140 -0.09 14.93 -10.69
C ARG A 140 0.89 13.97 -10.02
N ASP A 141 0.39 12.89 -9.42
CA ASP A 141 1.19 11.82 -8.84
C ASP A 141 1.69 10.89 -9.94
N ILE A 142 2.90 11.18 -10.41
CA ILE A 142 3.59 10.38 -11.43
C ILE A 142 4.69 9.57 -10.74
N PRO A 143 4.74 8.24 -10.96
CA PRO A 143 5.80 7.38 -10.43
C PRO A 143 7.20 7.94 -10.69
N THR A 144 7.95 8.17 -9.62
CA THR A 144 9.34 8.66 -9.67
C THR A 144 10.35 7.53 -9.60
N PHE A 145 9.96 6.39 -9.00
CA PHE A 145 10.85 5.26 -8.70
C PHE A 145 12.05 5.64 -7.82
N ALA A 146 11.93 6.74 -7.07
CA ALA A 146 12.92 7.15 -6.09
C ALA A 146 13.02 6.14 -4.94
N ALA A 147 14.13 6.17 -4.20
CA ALA A 147 14.28 5.35 -3.01
C ALA A 147 13.20 5.70 -1.97
N LEU A 148 12.62 4.67 -1.35
CA LEU A 148 11.63 4.84 -0.30
C LEU A 148 12.26 5.52 0.93
N ASP A 149 11.62 6.58 1.40
CA ASP A 149 11.96 7.19 2.68
C ASP A 149 11.49 6.29 3.83
N PRO A 150 12.39 5.74 4.68
CA PRO A 150 12.00 4.86 5.78
C PRO A 150 11.05 5.51 6.80
N LEU A 151 11.02 6.85 6.90
CA LEU A 151 10.14 7.58 7.81
C LEU A 151 8.70 7.69 7.32
N THR A 152 8.45 7.48 6.04
CA THR A 152 7.10 7.49 5.44
C THR A 152 6.71 6.09 4.95
N HIS A 153 7.69 5.31 4.46
CA HIS A 153 7.55 3.98 3.89
C HIS A 153 8.50 2.99 4.58
N PRO A 154 8.15 2.48 5.77
CA PRO A 154 8.98 1.51 6.49
C PRO A 154 9.28 0.29 5.62
N THR A 155 10.56 -0.07 5.47
CA THR A 155 10.97 -1.25 4.69
C THR A 155 11.41 -2.42 5.56
N ARG A 156 11.57 -2.19 6.86
CA ARG A 156 11.96 -3.18 7.87
C ARG A 156 11.25 -2.90 9.19
N MET A 157 11.07 -3.96 9.97
CA MET A 157 10.55 -3.84 11.32
C MET A 157 11.55 -3.07 12.20
N PRO A 158 11.06 -2.22 13.12
CA PRO A 158 11.91 -1.65 14.15
C PRO A 158 12.37 -2.76 15.11
N VAL A 159 13.57 -2.62 15.67
CA VAL A 159 14.11 -3.60 16.63
C VAL A 159 13.29 -3.66 17.92
N SER A 160 12.64 -2.55 18.30
CA SER A 160 11.69 -2.47 19.41
C SER A 160 10.70 -1.33 19.20
N ALA A 161 9.59 -1.35 19.94
CA ALA A 161 8.58 -0.29 19.87
C ALA A 161 9.10 1.03 20.45
N LEU A 162 9.94 0.96 21.50
CA LEU A 162 10.62 2.13 22.04
C LEU A 162 11.58 2.75 21.03
N VAL A 163 12.39 1.94 20.35
CA VAL A 163 13.32 2.46 19.33
C VAL A 163 12.55 3.14 18.22
N GLU A 164 11.42 2.56 17.78
CA GLU A 164 10.54 3.25 16.84
C GLU A 164 10.03 4.59 17.38
N GLY A 165 9.55 4.62 18.63
CA GLY A 165 9.11 5.86 19.28
C GLY A 165 10.18 6.94 19.28
N VAL A 166 11.42 6.56 19.57
CA VAL A 166 12.57 7.47 19.66
C VAL A 166 13.04 7.92 18.28
N GLU A 167 13.17 7.03 17.31
CA GLU A 167 13.73 7.36 15.99
C GLU A 167 12.71 8.04 15.08
N ARG A 168 11.45 7.59 15.12
CA ARG A 168 10.42 8.02 14.16
C ARG A 168 9.54 9.16 14.67
N TYR A 169 9.25 9.19 15.97
CA TYR A 169 8.24 10.10 16.54
C TYR A 169 8.83 11.20 17.41
N LEU A 170 9.78 10.89 18.28
CA LEU A 170 10.41 11.88 19.16
C LEU A 170 11.00 13.10 18.42
N PRO A 171 11.64 12.97 17.23
CA PRO A 171 12.22 14.13 16.55
C PRO A 171 11.20 15.22 16.21
N ARG A 172 9.92 14.87 16.06
CA ARG A 172 8.84 15.83 15.77
C ARG A 172 8.54 16.78 16.93
N TYR A 173 8.93 16.41 18.14
CA TYR A 173 8.68 17.17 19.37
C TYR A 173 9.95 17.83 19.91
N LEU A 174 11.09 17.62 19.26
CA LEU A 174 12.34 18.27 19.62
C LEU A 174 12.53 19.55 18.80
N PRO A 175 13.13 20.60 19.38
CA PRO A 175 13.47 21.80 18.63
C PRO A 175 14.44 21.46 17.50
N ALA A 176 14.31 22.16 16.36
CA ALA A 176 15.11 21.94 15.15
C ALA A 176 16.63 21.97 15.38
N SER A 177 17.09 22.70 16.40
CA SER A 177 18.49 22.75 16.81
C SER A 177 19.05 21.42 17.32
N LEU A 178 18.18 20.51 17.79
CA LEU A 178 18.52 19.18 18.28
C LEU A 178 18.27 18.07 17.24
N THR A 179 17.50 18.38 16.19
CA THR A 179 17.09 17.44 15.14
C THR A 179 17.61 17.79 13.76
N ALA A 180 18.56 18.73 13.66
CA ALA A 180 19.28 19.05 12.43
C ALA A 180 20.20 17.90 12.00
N THR A 181 19.63 16.74 11.68
CA THR A 181 20.13 15.87 10.63
C THR A 181 19.81 16.53 9.29
N ASN A 182 20.74 16.50 8.34
CA ASN A 182 20.65 17.10 7.00
C ASN A 182 19.47 16.53 6.19
N SER A 183 18.24 16.90 6.52
CA SER A 183 17.12 16.82 5.60
C SER A 183 17.22 18.06 4.74
N ALA A 184 17.69 17.89 3.50
CA ALA A 184 17.48 18.90 2.49
C ALA A 184 15.97 19.23 2.49
N PRO A 185 15.57 20.52 2.51
CA PRO A 185 14.16 20.84 2.38
C PRO A 185 13.65 20.19 1.11
N GLU A 186 12.55 19.44 1.23
CA GLU A 186 11.78 19.02 0.06
C GLU A 186 11.45 20.30 -0.71
N LYS A 187 12.10 20.44 -1.87
CA LYS A 187 11.96 21.63 -2.68
C LYS A 187 10.51 21.66 -3.14
N ALA A 188 9.73 22.58 -2.59
CA ALA A 188 8.39 22.84 -3.11
C ALA A 188 8.51 23.03 -4.63
N PRO A 189 7.72 22.29 -5.45
CA PRO A 189 7.81 22.44 -6.89
C PRO A 189 7.47 23.88 -7.26
N GLU A 190 8.37 24.53 -7.99
CA GLU A 190 8.14 25.84 -8.60
C GLU A 190 6.94 25.73 -9.56
N PRO A 191 5.87 26.52 -9.37
CA PRO A 191 4.75 26.50 -10.29
C PRO A 191 5.08 27.38 -11.49
N ASP A 192 5.16 26.81 -12.69
CA ASP A 192 4.49 27.39 -13.89
C ASP A 192 4.73 26.67 -15.24
N ALA A 193 5.54 25.62 -15.33
CA ALA A 193 5.68 24.84 -16.59
C ALA A 193 5.47 23.32 -16.42
N THR A 194 5.83 22.78 -15.25
CA THR A 194 5.78 21.33 -14.98
C THR A 194 4.37 20.84 -14.64
N THR A 195 3.52 21.69 -14.03
CA THR A 195 2.17 21.31 -13.57
C THR A 195 1.19 21.02 -14.72
N ALA A 196 1.32 21.74 -15.84
CA ALA A 196 0.50 21.50 -17.02
C ALA A 196 0.92 20.20 -17.74
N SER A 197 2.22 19.90 -17.81
CA SER A 197 2.68 18.64 -18.40
C SER A 197 2.35 17.42 -17.55
N THR A 198 2.41 17.52 -16.21
CA THR A 198 2.08 16.38 -15.34
C THR A 198 0.58 16.07 -15.34
N SER A 199 -0.27 17.09 -15.34
CA SER A 199 -1.73 16.90 -15.47
C SER A 199 -2.13 16.27 -16.81
N VAL A 200 -1.51 16.67 -17.92
CA VAL A 200 -1.72 16.03 -19.24
C VAL A 200 -1.30 14.56 -19.21
N GLN A 201 -0.18 14.24 -18.56
CA GLN A 201 0.25 12.85 -18.40
C GLN A 201 -0.73 12.05 -17.52
N GLY A 202 -1.18 12.61 -16.39
CA GLY A 202 -2.19 11.98 -15.54
C GLY A 202 -3.50 11.70 -16.28
N GLU A 203 -3.97 12.63 -17.11
CA GLU A 203 -5.16 12.42 -17.96
C GLU A 203 -4.95 11.29 -18.98
N ALA A 204 -3.76 11.19 -19.58
CA ALA A 204 -3.43 10.10 -20.48
C ALA A 204 -3.46 8.74 -19.77
N GLU A 205 -2.96 8.68 -18.53
CA GLU A 205 -2.98 7.45 -17.72
C GLU A 205 -4.39 7.06 -17.29
N ILE A 206 -5.28 8.02 -16.99
CA ILE A 206 -6.71 7.73 -16.77
C ILE A 206 -7.33 7.12 -18.02
N ARG A 207 -7.07 7.69 -19.20
CA ARG A 207 -7.57 7.12 -20.46
C ARG A 207 -7.03 5.71 -20.67
N ALA A 208 -5.74 5.50 -20.42
CA ALA A 208 -5.14 4.18 -20.51
C ALA A 208 -5.74 3.18 -19.49
N LEU A 209 -6.15 3.65 -18.30
CA LEU A 209 -6.86 2.83 -17.31
C LEU A 209 -8.26 2.45 -17.80
N ILE A 210 -9.00 3.41 -18.38
CA ILE A 210 -10.30 3.16 -19.00
C ILE A 210 -10.17 2.17 -20.16
N ASP A 211 -9.16 2.33 -21.01
CA ASP A 211 -8.92 1.45 -22.16
C ASP A 211 -8.56 0.02 -21.74
N ARG A 212 -7.84 -0.16 -20.62
CA ARG A 212 -7.59 -1.49 -20.03
C ARG A 212 -8.89 -2.20 -19.65
N VAL A 213 -9.88 -1.45 -19.15
CA VAL A 213 -11.20 -1.98 -18.78
C VAL A 213 -12.09 -2.17 -20.02
N GLY A 214 -12.10 -1.20 -20.94
CA GLY A 214 -12.96 -1.18 -22.12
C GLY A 214 -12.50 -2.11 -23.25
N GLY A 215 -11.20 -2.33 -23.40
CA GLY A 215 -10.60 -3.35 -24.27
C GLY A 215 -10.63 -4.76 -23.66
N GLY A 216 -10.94 -4.84 -22.36
CA GLY A 216 -11.01 -6.05 -21.55
C GLY A 216 -12.29 -6.87 -21.77
N GLY A 217 -12.63 -7.14 -23.03
CA GLY A 217 -13.46 -8.29 -23.35
C GLY A 217 -12.70 -9.56 -23.00
N SER A 218 -12.82 -10.02 -21.75
CA SER A 218 -12.55 -11.41 -21.34
C SER A 218 -11.30 -12.07 -21.93
N CYS A 219 -10.09 -11.55 -21.66
CA CYS A 219 -8.86 -12.36 -21.76
C CYS A 219 -7.66 -11.58 -21.19
N ALA A 220 -7.26 -11.89 -19.95
CA ALA A 220 -5.97 -11.48 -19.41
C ALA A 220 -5.39 -12.58 -18.53
N CYS A 221 -5.26 -13.78 -19.09
CA CYS A 221 -4.11 -14.63 -18.75
C CYS A 221 -3.06 -14.32 -19.82
N ALA A 222 -2.05 -13.51 -19.50
CA ALA A 222 -0.86 -13.38 -20.32
C ALA A 222 -0.01 -14.66 -20.21
N TRP A 223 -0.55 -15.76 -20.71
CA TRP A 223 0.22 -16.89 -21.21
C TRP A 223 -0.58 -17.50 -22.35
N CYS A 224 -0.33 -17.00 -23.56
CA CYS A 224 -0.76 -17.64 -24.80
C CYS A 224 0.05 -18.95 -24.95
N SER A 225 -0.35 -19.99 -24.21
CA SER A 225 -0.06 -21.38 -24.54
C SER A 225 -1.40 -22.10 -24.62
N THR A 226 -1.55 -22.91 -25.65
CA THR A 226 -2.77 -23.60 -26.09
C THR A 226 -3.26 -24.70 -25.14
N ARG A 227 -3.24 -24.49 -23.81
CA ARG A 227 -3.81 -25.40 -22.82
C ARG A 227 -4.84 -24.70 -21.93
N PRO A 228 -6.00 -25.33 -21.67
CA PRO A 228 -7.00 -24.76 -20.77
C PRO A 228 -6.44 -24.73 -19.34
N VAL A 229 -6.20 -23.52 -18.80
CA VAL A 229 -5.75 -23.35 -17.42
C VAL A 229 -6.93 -23.66 -16.50
N ARG A 230 -6.87 -24.81 -15.84
CA ARG A 230 -7.82 -25.21 -14.80
C ARG A 230 -7.32 -24.69 -13.45
N SER A 231 -7.83 -23.53 -13.05
CA SER A 231 -7.70 -22.90 -11.73
C SER A 231 -6.49 -21.98 -11.49
N CYS A 232 -6.74 -20.90 -10.74
CA CYS A 232 -5.79 -19.89 -10.28
C CYS A 232 -4.68 -20.43 -9.36
N ARG A 233 -4.67 -21.74 -9.01
CA ARG A 233 -3.64 -22.36 -8.16
C ARG A 233 -2.22 -22.21 -8.70
N ASP A 234 -2.07 -22.06 -10.01
CA ASP A 234 -0.75 -22.07 -10.66
C ASP A 234 -0.09 -20.68 -10.77
N LEU A 235 -0.81 -19.60 -10.43
CA LEU A 235 -0.25 -18.23 -10.37
C LEU A 235 0.48 -17.96 -9.05
N ALA A 236 0.23 -18.77 -8.02
CA ALA A 236 0.85 -18.68 -6.70
C ALA A 236 2.16 -19.48 -6.59
N ALA A 237 2.89 -19.69 -7.70
CA ALA A 237 4.26 -20.15 -7.61
C ALA A 237 5.10 -19.03 -6.97
N PRO A 238 5.75 -19.27 -5.80
CA PRO A 238 6.48 -18.24 -5.09
C PRO A 238 7.76 -17.91 -5.86
N GLN A 239 7.66 -16.99 -6.81
CA GLN A 239 8.85 -16.39 -7.39
C GLN A 239 9.38 -15.36 -6.39
N THR A 240 10.47 -15.80 -5.75
CA THR A 240 11.39 -15.07 -4.88
C THR A 240 10.78 -14.57 -3.58
N ARG A 241 11.11 -15.25 -2.48
CA ARG A 241 11.34 -14.59 -1.20
C ARG A 241 12.24 -13.39 -1.47
N TRP A 242 11.68 -12.20 -1.45
CA TRP A 242 12.48 -11.00 -1.31
C TRP A 242 13.18 -11.12 0.04
N PRO A 243 14.51 -11.13 0.10
CA PRO A 243 15.20 -11.17 1.38
C PRO A 243 14.86 -9.87 2.11
N ILE A 244 14.08 -10.00 3.18
CA ILE A 244 14.05 -8.99 4.23
C ILE A 244 15.39 -9.18 4.96
N THR A 245 16.40 -8.41 4.54
CA THR A 245 17.65 -8.20 5.28
C THR A 245 17.63 -6.82 5.90
#